data_AF-A0A926AJ04-F1
#
_entry.id   AF-A0A926AJ04-F1
#
_cell.length_a   1.000
_cell.length_b   1.000
_cell.length_c   1.000
_cell.angle_alpha   90.00
_cell.angle_beta   90.00
_cell.angle_gamma   90.00
#
_symmetry.space_group_name_H-M   'P 1'
#
loop_
_entity.id
_entity.type
_entity.pdbx_description
1 polymer ?
#
loop_
_entity_poly.entity_id
_entity_poly.type
_entity_poly.pdbx_seq_one_letter_code
_entity_poly.pdbx_strand_id
1 'polypeptide(L)'
;ESDSGMFGGNSNWRGPVWMPVNYLLVKALKKYHQFYGNNLKVEYPTGSGNFMNLLEVSNALAKRIVSIFEKDNNGNRPVHADAAEFYRRPENEDLLLFYEYFHGDTARGIGATHQTGWTAVVAELINDDAWEWE
;
A
#
# COMPACT_ATOMS: atom_id res chain seq x y z
N GLU A 1 -20.53 -3.89 3.02
CA GLU A 1 -20.82 -5.34 3.06
C GLU A 1 -20.66 -5.94 1.67
N SER A 2 -20.33 -7.23 1.55
CA SER A 2 -19.94 -7.87 0.27
C SER A 2 -21.13 -8.12 -0.66
N ASP A 3 -20.98 -7.77 -1.95
CA ASP A 3 -22.00 -7.99 -2.99
C ASP A 3 -21.85 -9.33 -3.74
N SER A 4 -20.81 -10.13 -3.44
CA SER A 4 -20.67 -11.49 -3.96
C SER A 4 -20.04 -12.48 -2.96
N GLY A 5 -20.06 -13.78 -3.29
CA GLY A 5 -19.57 -14.85 -2.44
C GLY A 5 -18.04 -14.93 -2.28
N MET A 6 -17.26 -14.37 -3.22
CA MET A 6 -15.78 -14.48 -3.21
C MET A 6 -15.08 -13.11 -3.17
N PHE A 7 -15.69 -12.09 -3.78
CA PHE A 7 -15.17 -10.72 -3.82
C PHE A 7 -16.29 -9.73 -3.54
N GLY A 8 -16.08 -8.78 -2.63
CA GLY A 8 -17.05 -7.71 -2.48
C GLY A 8 -16.94 -6.96 -1.16
N GLY A 9 -17.27 -5.68 -1.24
CA GLY A 9 -17.50 -4.82 -0.08
C GLY A 9 -16.26 -4.46 0.74
N ASN A 10 -15.06 -4.86 0.30
CA ASN A 10 -13.82 -4.68 1.06
C ASN A 10 -13.94 -5.19 2.50
N SER A 11 -14.65 -6.32 2.66
CA SER A 11 -14.94 -6.91 3.96
C SER A 11 -13.78 -7.80 4.38
N ASN A 12 -13.06 -7.38 5.42
CA ASN A 12 -12.00 -8.16 6.07
C ASN A 12 -10.98 -8.73 5.05
N TRP A 13 -10.91 -10.04 4.82
CA TRP A 13 -9.94 -10.64 3.88
C TRP A 13 -10.42 -10.76 2.42
N ARG A 14 -11.55 -10.12 2.05
CA ARG A 14 -12.17 -10.24 0.70
C ARG A 14 -12.08 -8.95 -0.10
N GLY A 15 -10.86 -8.57 -0.48
CA GLY A 15 -10.60 -7.44 -1.39
C GLY A 15 -9.72 -6.31 -0.86
N PRO A 16 -9.73 -5.94 0.45
CA PRO A 16 -8.97 -4.77 0.87
C PRO A 16 -7.47 -5.04 0.92
N VAL A 17 -6.71 -3.95 0.93
CA VAL A 17 -5.26 -3.94 1.09
C VAL A 17 -4.91 -4.08 2.57
N TRP A 18 -4.21 -5.16 2.89
CA TRP A 18 -3.65 -5.40 4.22
C TRP A 18 -2.15 -5.10 4.22
N MET A 19 -1.72 -4.19 5.10
CA MET A 19 -0.32 -3.76 5.16
C MET A 19 0.67 -4.92 5.34
N PRO A 20 0.43 -5.92 6.23
CA PRO A 20 1.44 -6.96 6.50
C PRO A 20 1.69 -7.87 5.31
N VAL A 21 0.61 -8.26 4.61
CA VAL A 21 0.71 -9.12 3.43
C VAL A 21 1.43 -8.38 2.30
N ASN A 22 1.12 -7.10 2.11
CA ASN A 22 1.78 -6.28 1.09
C ASN A 22 3.26 -6.03 1.41
N TYR A 23 3.60 -5.77 2.67
CA TYR A 23 4.99 -5.68 3.12
C TYR A 23 5.76 -6.96 2.84
N LEU A 24 5.21 -8.12 3.21
CA LEU A 24 5.83 -9.42 2.94
C LEU A 24 6.00 -9.69 1.43
N LEU A 25 5.02 -9.30 0.60
CA LEU A 25 5.13 -9.41 -0.86
C LEU A 25 6.28 -8.56 -1.41
N VAL A 26 6.36 -7.29 -1.02
CA VAL A 26 7.48 -6.41 -1.43
C VAL A 26 8.82 -7.01 -1.02
N LYS A 27 8.93 -7.50 0.22
CA LYS A 27 10.15 -8.15 0.72
C LYS A 27 10.50 -9.42 -0.05
N ALA A 28 9.52 -10.24 -0.40
CA ALA A 28 9.74 -11.45 -1.19
C ALA A 28 10.25 -11.11 -2.59
N LEU A 29 9.66 -10.11 -3.26
CA LEU A 29 10.10 -9.67 -4.59
C LEU A 29 11.55 -9.17 -4.59
N LYS A 30 11.93 -8.35 -3.61
CA LYS A 30 13.34 -7.93 -3.43
C LYS A 30 14.27 -9.14 -3.24
N LYS A 31 13.87 -10.10 -2.40
CA LYS A 31 14.65 -11.34 -2.18
C LYS A 31 14.79 -12.19 -3.45
N TYR A 32 13.73 -12.34 -4.23
CA TYR A 32 13.80 -13.10 -5.48
C TYR A 32 14.60 -12.36 -6.57
N HIS A 33 14.60 -11.02 -6.57
CA HIS A 33 15.48 -10.26 -7.44
C HIS A 33 16.97 -10.57 -7.18
N GLN A 34 17.39 -10.77 -5.93
CA GLN A 34 18.77 -11.14 -5.61
C GLN A 34 19.21 -12.44 -6.30
N PHE A 35 18.27 -13.37 -6.53
CA PHE A 35 18.54 -14.62 -7.24
C PHE A 35 18.43 -14.47 -8.77
N TYR A 36 17.35 -13.86 -9.26
CA TYR A 36 17.07 -13.81 -10.71
C TYR A 36 17.71 -12.62 -11.44
N GLY A 37 18.16 -11.59 -10.70
CA GLY A 37 18.63 -10.33 -11.23
C GLY A 37 17.64 -9.70 -12.22
N ASN A 38 18.16 -9.25 -13.36
CA ASN A 38 17.38 -8.60 -14.42
C ASN A 38 16.75 -9.58 -15.42
N ASN A 39 16.96 -10.88 -15.26
CA ASN A 39 16.56 -11.89 -16.24
C ASN A 39 15.08 -12.25 -16.14
N LEU A 40 14.56 -12.37 -14.91
CA LEU A 40 13.14 -12.61 -14.69
C LEU A 40 12.39 -11.29 -14.76
N LYS A 41 11.53 -11.15 -15.76
CA LYS A 41 10.64 -10.02 -15.93
C LYS A 41 9.19 -10.45 -15.88
N VAL A 42 8.37 -9.60 -15.28
CA VAL A 42 6.92 -9.79 -15.19
C VAL A 42 6.23 -8.54 -15.69
N GLU A 43 5.02 -8.71 -16.22
CA GLU A 43 4.22 -7.58 -16.66
C GLU A 43 3.69 -6.80 -15.46
N TYR A 44 3.95 -5.50 -15.41
CA TYR A 44 3.45 -4.63 -14.34
C TYR A 44 3.14 -3.20 -14.83
N PRO A 45 1.92 -2.70 -14.58
CA PRO A 45 0.75 -3.45 -14.10
C PRO A 45 0.30 -4.52 -15.10
N THR A 46 -0.44 -5.53 -14.65
CA THR A 46 -0.99 -6.58 -15.52
C THR A 46 -1.82 -5.96 -16.66
N GLY A 47 -1.60 -6.42 -17.89
CA GLY A 47 -2.23 -5.91 -19.11
C GLY A 47 -1.64 -4.62 -19.69
N SER A 48 -0.54 -4.10 -19.13
CA SER A 48 0.10 -2.87 -19.62
C SER A 48 1.08 -3.06 -20.80
N GLY A 49 1.52 -4.29 -21.05
CA GLY A 49 2.64 -4.60 -21.95
C GLY A 49 4.01 -4.19 -21.43
N ASN A 50 4.10 -3.57 -20.24
CA ASN A 50 5.35 -3.13 -19.63
C ASN A 50 5.96 -4.24 -18.77
N PHE A 51 7.20 -4.64 -19.08
CA PHE A 51 7.90 -5.73 -18.41
C PHE A 51 9.03 -5.19 -17.53
N MET A 52 8.89 -5.43 -16.22
CA MET A 52 9.79 -4.95 -15.18
C MET A 52 10.43 -6.15 -14.48
N ASN A 53 11.67 -5.99 -14.01
CA ASN A 53 12.29 -6.96 -13.12
C ASN A 53 11.65 -6.90 -11.71
N LEU A 54 11.94 -7.90 -10.87
CA LEU A 54 11.28 -7.99 -9.55
C LEU A 54 11.62 -6.84 -8.59
N LEU A 55 12.81 -6.24 -8.68
CA LEU A 55 13.16 -5.07 -7.88
C LEU A 55 12.31 -3.86 -8.29
N GLU A 56 12.22 -3.59 -9.58
CA GLU A 56 11.41 -2.51 -10.14
C GLU A 56 9.93 -2.65 -9.74
N VAL A 57 9.38 -3.87 -9.82
CA VAL A 57 8.00 -4.15 -9.36
C VAL A 57 7.86 -3.96 -7.86
N SER A 58 8.82 -4.42 -7.06
CA SER A 58 8.79 -4.25 -5.60
C SER A 58 8.78 -2.77 -5.21
N ASN A 59 9.58 -1.94 -5.89
CA ASN A 59 9.68 -0.50 -5.65
C ASN A 59 8.39 0.20 -6.09
N ALA A 60 7.80 -0.20 -7.22
CA ALA A 60 6.53 0.35 -7.68
C ALA A 60 5.38 0.04 -6.71
N LEU A 61 5.32 -1.20 -6.18
CA LEU A 61 4.35 -1.58 -5.15
C LEU A 61 4.57 -0.84 -3.84
N ALA A 62 5.81 -0.73 -3.37
CA ALA A 62 6.14 0.04 -2.16
C ALA A 62 5.69 1.49 -2.27
N LYS A 63 6.02 2.17 -3.39
CA LYS A 63 5.56 3.54 -3.67
C LYS A 63 4.05 3.65 -3.68
N ARG A 64 3.35 2.70 -4.32
CA ARG A 64 1.88 2.67 -4.34
C ARG A 64 1.28 2.52 -2.93
N ILE A 65 1.90 1.72 -2.07
CA ILE A 65 1.47 1.56 -0.66
C ILE A 65 1.71 2.84 0.13
N VAL A 66 2.88 3.47 0.00
CA VAL A 66 3.20 4.73 0.68
C VAL A 66 2.25 5.85 0.23
N SER A 67 1.89 5.90 -1.05
CA SER A 67 0.99 6.93 -1.60
C SER A 67 -0.41 6.95 -0.97
N ILE A 68 -0.83 5.88 -0.28
CA ILE A 68 -2.07 5.86 0.53
C ILE A 68 -2.08 6.99 1.56
N PHE A 69 -0.89 7.34 2.07
CA PHE A 69 -0.68 8.35 3.08
C PHE A 69 -0.15 9.66 2.51
N GLU A 70 0.02 9.83 1.20
CA GLU A 70 0.57 11.06 0.62
C GLU A 70 -0.56 12.02 0.19
N LYS A 71 -0.26 13.33 0.18
CA LYS A 71 -1.18 14.34 -0.39
C LYS A 71 -1.11 14.25 -1.92
N ASP A 72 -2.27 14.24 -2.57
CA ASP A 72 -2.41 14.41 -4.01
C ASP A 72 -2.27 15.89 -4.41
N ASN A 73 -2.38 16.17 -5.72
CA ASN A 73 -2.32 17.54 -6.26
C ASN A 73 -3.42 18.47 -5.72
N ASN A 74 -4.49 17.92 -5.12
CA ASN A 74 -5.58 18.66 -4.51
C ASN A 74 -5.45 18.74 -2.98
N GLY A 75 -4.32 18.30 -2.41
CA GLY A 75 -4.06 18.28 -0.97
C GLY A 75 -4.75 17.16 -0.19
N ASN A 76 -5.37 16.18 -0.86
CA ASN A 76 -6.08 15.08 -0.20
C ASN A 76 -5.19 13.86 -0.05
N ARG A 77 -5.39 13.10 1.03
CA ARG A 77 -4.77 11.77 1.19
C ARG A 77 -5.84 10.69 1.00
N PRO A 78 -5.58 9.62 0.23
CA PRO A 78 -6.53 8.52 0.05
C PRO A 78 -7.04 7.94 1.38
N VAL A 79 -6.14 7.78 2.36
CA VAL A 79 -6.48 7.27 3.71
C VAL A 79 -7.60 8.04 4.40
N HIS A 80 -7.77 9.35 4.10
CA HIS A 80 -8.75 10.21 4.74
C HIS A 80 -10.13 10.23 4.09
N ALA A 81 -10.31 9.63 2.90
CA ALA A 81 -11.45 9.84 2.00
C ALA A 81 -12.75 10.36 2.65
N ASP A 82 -13.41 9.53 3.46
CA ASP A 82 -14.74 9.82 4.04
C ASP A 82 -14.73 10.99 5.06
N ALA A 83 -13.56 11.36 5.57
CA ALA A 83 -13.33 12.43 6.53
C ALA A 83 -12.48 13.58 5.96
N ALA A 84 -12.37 13.69 4.62
CA ALA A 84 -11.50 14.67 3.98
C ALA A 84 -11.73 16.12 4.44
N GLU A 85 -12.97 16.51 4.75
CA GLU A 85 -13.27 17.87 5.25
C GLU A 85 -12.54 18.20 6.56
N PHE A 86 -12.43 17.24 7.49
CA PHE A 86 -11.73 17.42 8.75
C PHE A 86 -10.23 17.59 8.52
N TYR A 87 -9.64 16.74 7.66
CA TYR A 87 -8.20 16.71 7.39
C TYR A 87 -7.73 17.79 6.41
N ARG A 88 -8.62 18.46 5.68
CA ARG A 88 -8.27 19.63 4.84
C ARG A 88 -8.04 20.90 5.65
N ARG A 89 -8.43 20.92 6.93
CA ARG A 89 -8.21 22.08 7.80
C ARG A 89 -6.71 22.23 8.06
N PRO A 90 -6.11 23.44 7.97
CA PRO A 90 -4.67 23.63 8.16
C PRO A 90 -4.15 23.07 9.50
N GLU A 91 -4.96 23.12 10.56
CA GLU A 91 -4.59 22.57 11.86
C GLU A 91 -4.54 21.03 11.92
N ASN A 92 -5.14 20.34 10.94
CA ASN A 92 -5.30 18.89 10.92
C ASN A 92 -4.58 18.20 9.74
N GLU A 93 -3.99 18.97 8.81
CA GLU A 93 -3.56 18.47 7.50
C GLU A 93 -2.41 17.46 7.54
N ASP A 94 -1.70 17.41 8.66
CA ASP A 94 -0.59 16.49 8.90
C ASP A 94 -0.94 15.37 9.91
N LEU A 95 -2.17 15.36 10.43
CA LEU A 95 -2.66 14.27 11.26
C LEU A 95 -2.87 13.02 10.39
N LEU A 96 -2.21 11.92 10.74
CA LEU A 96 -2.36 10.63 10.07
C LEU A 96 -2.99 9.61 11.01
N LEU A 97 -3.96 8.86 10.49
CA LEU A 97 -4.50 7.68 11.15
C LEU A 97 -4.01 6.42 10.45
N PHE A 98 -3.67 5.42 11.26
CA PHE A 98 -3.40 4.08 10.78
C PHE A 98 -4.63 3.20 11.01
N TYR A 99 -5.05 2.56 9.92
CA TYR A 99 -6.23 1.71 9.86
C TYR A 99 -5.82 0.24 9.81
N GLU A 100 -6.76 -0.62 10.15
CA GLU A 100 -6.62 -2.07 10.11
C GLU A 100 -6.32 -2.57 8.69
N TYR A 101 -7.07 -2.07 7.70
CA TYR A 101 -6.91 -2.34 6.27
C TYR A 101 -7.45 -1.16 5.43
N PHE A 102 -7.20 -1.19 4.12
CA PHE A 102 -7.55 -0.11 3.20
C PHE A 102 -8.41 -0.62 2.05
N HIS A 103 -9.34 0.18 1.57
CA HIS A 103 -10.19 -0.18 0.43
C HIS A 103 -9.35 -0.50 -0.81
N GLY A 104 -9.60 -1.64 -1.48
CA GLY A 104 -8.85 -2.08 -2.66
C GLY A 104 -8.87 -1.09 -3.82
N ASP A 105 -9.99 -0.40 -4.02
CA ASP A 105 -10.15 0.53 -5.16
C ASP A 105 -9.76 1.98 -4.85
N THR A 106 -9.99 2.45 -3.61
CA THR A 106 -9.87 3.88 -3.26
C THR A 106 -8.80 4.16 -2.21
N ALA A 107 -8.26 3.12 -1.58
CA ALA A 107 -7.31 3.19 -0.48
C ALA A 107 -7.79 3.97 0.77
N ARG A 108 -9.10 4.23 0.91
CA ARG A 108 -9.64 4.77 2.17
C ARG A 108 -9.42 3.80 3.32
N GLY A 109 -9.17 4.32 4.52
CA GLY A 109 -9.02 3.51 5.73
C GLY A 109 -10.33 2.81 6.12
N ILE A 110 -10.25 1.54 6.53
CA ILE A 110 -11.39 0.73 6.98
C ILE A 110 -11.00 -0.06 8.24
N GLY A 111 -11.98 -0.35 9.10
CA GLY A 111 -11.80 -1.14 10.30
C GLY A 111 -11.33 -0.30 11.48
N ALA A 112 -10.63 -0.93 12.42
CA ALA A 112 -10.13 -0.23 13.60
C ALA A 112 -9.17 0.92 13.22
N THR A 113 -9.37 2.08 13.83
CA THR A 113 -8.41 3.21 13.77
C THR A 113 -7.32 3.06 14.84
N HIS A 114 -6.24 3.85 14.72
CA HIS A 114 -5.07 3.78 15.62
C HIS A 114 -4.40 2.40 15.63
N GLN A 115 -4.47 1.68 14.51
CA GLN A 115 -3.73 0.45 14.27
C GLN A 115 -2.25 0.76 13.95
N THR A 116 -1.56 1.47 14.86
CA THR A 116 -0.09 1.56 14.91
C THR A 116 0.56 0.25 15.35
N GLY A 117 -0.16 -0.87 15.25
CA GLY A 117 0.41 -2.20 15.18
C GLY A 117 0.99 -2.44 13.80
N TRP A 118 0.37 -3.32 13.03
CA TRP A 118 0.99 -3.82 11.80
C TRP A 118 1.03 -2.81 10.65
N THR A 119 0.22 -1.74 10.69
CA THR A 119 0.24 -0.71 9.64
C THR A 119 1.47 0.18 9.76
N ALA A 120 2.10 0.24 10.94
CA ALA A 120 3.33 1.00 11.17
C ALA A 120 4.52 0.51 10.34
N VAL A 121 4.47 -0.72 9.81
CA VAL A 121 5.50 -1.24 8.89
C VAL A 121 5.62 -0.44 7.60
N VAL A 122 4.67 0.46 7.29
CA VAL A 122 4.84 1.43 6.21
C VAL A 122 6.09 2.30 6.38
N ALA A 123 6.55 2.54 7.62
CA ALA A 123 7.79 3.24 7.89
C ALA A 123 9.01 2.54 7.25
N GLU A 124 9.03 1.21 7.25
CA GLU A 124 10.07 0.41 6.58
C GLU A 124 10.04 0.58 5.05
N LEU A 125 8.84 0.77 4.48
CA LEU A 125 8.68 1.02 3.05
C LEU A 125 9.10 2.44 2.66
N ILE A 126 8.97 3.41 3.57
CA ILE A 126 9.44 4.79 3.37
C ILE A 126 10.96 4.87 3.48
N ASN A 127 11.54 4.18 4.45
CA ASN A 127 12.98 4.19 4.68
C ASN A 127 13.74 3.47 3.54
N ASP A 128 13.08 2.52 2.86
CA ASP A 128 13.63 1.63 1.81
C ASP A 128 14.81 0.74 2.27
N ASP A 129 15.25 0.92 3.52
CA ASP A 129 16.47 0.39 4.14
C ASP A 129 16.29 -0.97 4.82
N ALA A 130 15.17 -1.65 4.58
CA ALA A 130 14.81 -2.74 5.46
C ALA A 130 15.85 -3.88 5.50
N TRP A 131 16.67 -4.12 4.44
CA TRP A 131 17.80 -5.08 4.49
C TRP A 131 18.86 -4.85 3.37
N GLU A 132 19.82 -3.95 3.59
CA GLU A 132 21.20 -4.19 3.10
C GLU A 132 21.88 -5.11 4.12
N TRP A 133 21.98 -6.40 3.83
CA TRP A 133 22.96 -7.24 4.53
C TRP A 133 24.27 -7.12 3.76
N GLU A 134 25.30 -6.55 4.42
CA GLU A 134 26.70 -6.80 4.07
C GLU A 134 27.02 -8.30 4.06
#